data_AF-A0A661QA99-F1
#
_entry.id   AF-A0A661QA99-F1
#
_cell.length_a   1.000
_cell.length_b   1.000
_cell.length_c   1.000
_cell.angle_alpha   90.00
_cell.angle_beta   90.00
_cell.angle_gamma   90.00
#
_symmetry.space_group_name_H-M   'P 1'
#
loop_
_entity.id
_entity.type
_entity.pdbx_description
1 polymer ?
#
loop_
_entity_poly.entity_id
_entity_poly.type
_entity_poly.pdbx_seq_one_letter_code
_entity_poly.pdbx_strand_id
1 'polypeptide(L)'
;MDKTRKAKIREAIIRLKLGKQYSSFLKQIEKNIIIEGITANLELLFLTLILHISHSETKSNKEKIESIKEKINKKYKLQLEKISKLLEERIKKYSQIIETQKQLPEEISNTTKTLIEEMEKLYELGTQYSWVIYEKLFIDLYQSFESLLFNQLKIICVSMPNLFFDEEKKVTAAYEDIFLNRNIKFLKEIIVEKKIKELIQSNNTYNLFKKIENRLGIKLKIPEKLLEEIYVASKKRNILVHNNGIINNIYIKELKKYGISSEYQINDSIKERIKTEYNKMRNIIVEIADIFHNSITKNLKQIINYSKSK
;
A
#
# COMPACT_ATOMS: atom_id res chain seq x y z
N MET A 1 -2.64 -40.57 -1.22
CA MET A 1 -2.45 -39.13 -0.88
C MET A 1 -2.55 -38.98 0.62
N ASP A 2 -1.46 -38.62 1.29
CA ASP A 2 -1.36 -38.56 2.77
C ASP A 2 -2.45 -37.65 3.38
N LYS A 3 -3.11 -38.12 4.45
CA LYS A 3 -4.16 -37.41 5.20
C LYS A 3 -3.68 -36.04 5.66
N THR A 4 -2.40 -35.92 6.03
CA THR A 4 -1.75 -34.68 6.48
C THR A 4 -1.70 -33.61 5.39
N ARG A 5 -1.43 -34.01 4.14
CA ARG A 5 -1.36 -33.10 2.98
C ARG A 5 -2.75 -32.61 2.57
N LYS A 6 -3.78 -33.46 2.72
CA LYS A 6 -5.19 -33.15 2.45
C LYS A 6 -5.76 -32.13 3.47
N ALA A 7 -5.32 -32.21 4.73
CA ALA A 7 -5.68 -31.25 5.78
C ALA A 7 -5.07 -29.86 5.56
N LYS A 8 -3.77 -29.77 5.21
CA LYS A 8 -3.09 -28.49 4.93
C LYS A 8 -3.69 -27.75 3.72
N ILE A 9 -4.11 -28.48 2.69
CA ILE A 9 -4.80 -27.90 1.53
C ILE A 9 -6.19 -27.36 1.93
N ARG A 10 -6.94 -28.09 2.78
CA ARG A 10 -8.22 -27.58 3.31
C ARG A 10 -8.03 -26.33 4.15
N GLU A 11 -7.02 -26.26 5.00
CA GLU A 11 -6.69 -25.09 5.82
C GLU A 11 -6.32 -23.87 4.95
N ALA A 12 -5.51 -24.07 3.90
CA ALA A 12 -5.18 -23.03 2.93
C ALA A 12 -6.41 -22.55 2.14
N ILE A 13 -7.31 -23.46 1.74
CA ILE A 13 -8.60 -23.13 1.10
C ILE A 13 -9.49 -22.30 2.03
N ILE A 14 -9.52 -22.64 3.33
CA ILE A 14 -10.28 -21.87 4.33
C ILE A 14 -9.68 -20.48 4.50
N ARG A 15 -8.36 -20.34 4.60
CA ARG A 15 -7.67 -19.03 4.66
C ARG A 15 -7.89 -18.18 3.41
N LEU A 16 -7.92 -18.79 2.22
CA LEU A 16 -8.22 -18.11 0.96
C LEU A 16 -9.71 -17.72 0.86
N LYS A 17 -10.65 -18.56 1.31
CA LYS A 17 -12.09 -18.26 1.37
C LYS A 17 -12.45 -17.20 2.42
N LEU A 18 -11.71 -17.14 3.51
CA LEU A 18 -11.76 -16.04 4.49
C LEU A 18 -11.28 -14.71 3.89
N GLY A 19 -10.77 -14.71 2.65
CA GLY A 19 -10.55 -13.52 1.84
C GLY A 19 -11.79 -12.63 1.61
N LYS A 20 -13.01 -13.08 1.93
CA LYS A 20 -14.16 -12.15 2.03
C LYS A 20 -14.07 -11.16 3.20
N GLN A 21 -13.31 -11.48 4.25
CA GLN A 21 -12.88 -10.52 5.29
C GLN A 21 -11.73 -9.62 4.82
N TYR A 22 -11.17 -9.86 3.62
CA TYR A 22 -10.08 -9.05 3.07
C TYR A 22 -10.57 -7.69 2.58
N SER A 23 -11.86 -7.53 2.21
CA SER A 23 -12.40 -6.20 1.91
C SER A 23 -12.57 -5.35 3.17
N SER A 24 -12.88 -5.95 4.33
CA SER A 24 -12.84 -5.25 5.61
C SER A 24 -11.42 -4.96 6.06
N PHE A 25 -10.47 -5.88 5.80
CA PHE A 25 -9.04 -5.66 6.05
C PHE A 25 -8.44 -4.57 5.16
N LEU A 26 -8.81 -4.50 3.88
CA LEU A 26 -8.43 -3.43 2.96
C LEU A 26 -9.03 -2.08 3.39
N LYS A 27 -10.29 -2.04 3.83
CA LYS A 27 -10.89 -0.86 4.46
C LYS A 27 -10.19 -0.46 5.77
N GLN A 28 -9.63 -1.42 6.50
CA GLN A 28 -8.93 -1.18 7.77
C GLN A 28 -7.46 -0.75 7.55
N ILE A 29 -6.82 -1.28 6.51
CA ILE A 29 -5.53 -0.81 5.99
C ILE A 29 -5.67 0.61 5.46
N GLU A 30 -6.69 0.89 4.63
CA GLU A 30 -7.06 2.23 4.14
C GLU A 30 -7.23 3.20 5.32
N LYS A 31 -7.90 2.75 6.40
CA LYS A 31 -8.10 3.53 7.63
C LYS A 31 -6.82 3.81 8.42
N ASN A 32 -5.90 2.84 8.53
CA ASN A 32 -4.63 3.03 9.26
C ASN A 32 -3.62 3.89 8.46
N ILE A 33 -3.62 3.73 7.14
CA ILE A 33 -2.86 4.54 6.18
C ILE A 33 -3.29 6.01 6.22
N ILE A 34 -4.60 6.25 6.26
CA ILE A 34 -5.17 7.58 6.42
C ILE A 34 -4.66 8.21 7.72
N ILE A 35 -4.65 7.45 8.83
CA ILE A 35 -4.23 7.95 10.16
C ILE A 35 -2.72 8.28 10.19
N GLU A 36 -1.84 7.38 9.75
CA GLU A 36 -0.39 7.64 9.74
C GLU A 36 0.01 8.74 8.76
N GLY A 37 -0.70 8.83 7.63
CA GLY A 37 -0.57 9.93 6.67
C GLY A 37 -1.01 11.28 7.23
N ILE A 38 -2.06 11.32 8.06
CA ILE A 38 -2.53 12.55 8.70
C ILE A 38 -1.51 13.08 9.71
N THR A 39 -0.90 12.23 10.54
CA THR A 39 0.04 12.66 11.58
C THR A 39 1.32 13.26 11.01
N ALA A 40 1.94 12.63 10.00
CA ALA A 40 3.15 13.15 9.35
C ALA A 40 2.92 14.47 8.60
N ASN A 41 1.71 14.69 8.09
CA ASN A 41 1.37 15.89 7.31
C ASN A 41 1.06 17.11 8.17
N LEU A 42 0.56 16.92 9.40
CA LEU A 42 0.35 18.01 10.35
C LEU A 42 1.69 18.61 10.84
N GLU A 43 2.72 17.78 10.98
CA GLU A 43 4.09 18.24 11.30
C GLU A 43 4.72 19.05 10.15
N LEU A 44 4.48 18.64 8.90
CA LEU A 44 4.99 19.35 7.72
C LEU A 44 4.28 20.69 7.47
N LEU A 45 2.97 20.74 7.74
CA LEU A 45 2.16 21.96 7.69
C LEU A 45 2.66 23.01 8.70
N PHE A 46 3.07 22.54 9.87
CA PHE A 46 3.61 23.36 10.95
C PHE A 46 4.96 23.99 10.58
N LEU A 47 5.88 23.19 10.03
CA LEU A 47 7.20 23.66 9.57
C LEU A 47 7.09 24.69 8.44
N THR A 48 6.14 24.50 7.52
CA THR A 48 5.95 25.40 6.36
C THR A 48 5.33 26.74 6.78
N LEU A 49 4.40 26.72 7.74
CA LEU A 49 3.81 27.96 8.29
C LEU A 49 4.86 28.79 9.04
N ILE A 50 5.75 28.15 9.79
CA ILE A 50 6.87 28.81 10.49
C ILE A 50 7.82 29.50 9.50
N LEU A 51 8.14 28.84 8.38
CA LEU A 51 9.01 29.40 7.35
C LEU A 51 8.39 30.62 6.66
N HIS A 52 7.08 30.58 6.38
CA HIS A 52 6.37 31.65 5.69
C HIS A 52 6.23 32.91 6.55
N ILE A 53 5.93 32.75 7.83
CA ILE A 53 5.83 33.88 8.78
C ILE A 53 7.22 34.51 9.04
N SER A 54 8.30 33.76 8.84
CA SER A 54 9.68 34.25 9.01
C SER A 54 10.19 35.09 7.83
N HIS A 55 9.47 35.13 6.70
CA HIS A 55 9.86 35.91 5.51
C HIS A 55 9.19 37.30 5.42
N SER A 56 8.21 37.63 6.26
CA SER A 56 7.53 38.93 6.26
C SER A 56 8.13 39.89 7.30
N GLU A 57 9.36 40.36 7.09
CA GLU A 57 10.06 41.23 8.04
C GLU A 57 9.84 42.73 7.79
N THR A 58 9.22 43.40 8.77
CA THR A 58 9.64 44.75 9.21
C THR A 58 9.83 44.73 10.72
N LYS A 59 10.81 45.48 11.23
CA LYS A 59 11.28 45.42 12.64
C LYS A 59 10.17 45.64 13.68
N SER A 60 9.18 46.49 13.37
CA SER A 60 8.00 46.76 14.22
C SER A 60 6.95 45.63 14.21
N ASN A 61 6.98 44.76 13.21
CA ASN A 61 6.09 43.60 13.12
C ASN A 61 6.71 42.35 13.76
N LYS A 62 8.02 42.32 13.99
CA LYS A 62 8.74 41.11 14.44
C LYS A 62 8.28 40.61 15.81
N GLU A 63 8.11 41.50 16.79
CA GLU A 63 7.62 41.12 18.14
C GLU A 63 6.13 40.71 18.14
N LYS A 64 5.30 41.41 17.36
CA LYS A 64 3.88 41.04 17.18
C LYS A 64 3.73 39.70 16.47
N ILE A 65 4.54 39.47 15.43
CA ILE A 65 4.63 38.21 14.70
C ILE A 65 5.11 37.10 15.62
N GLU A 66 6.11 37.33 16.47
CA GLU A 66 6.64 36.30 17.37
C GLU A 66 5.62 35.93 18.46
N SER A 67 4.91 36.91 19.03
CA SER A 67 3.78 36.65 19.94
C SER A 67 2.61 35.92 19.25
N ILE A 68 2.32 36.23 17.98
CA ILE A 68 1.29 35.52 17.20
C ILE A 68 1.74 34.08 16.89
N LYS A 69 3.01 33.89 16.49
CA LYS A 69 3.64 32.57 16.29
C LYS A 69 3.56 31.74 17.55
N GLU A 70 3.90 32.30 18.70
CA GLU A 70 3.88 31.59 19.98
C GLU A 70 2.45 31.18 20.37
N LYS A 71 1.46 32.06 20.16
CA LYS A 71 0.04 31.75 20.40
C LYS A 71 -0.51 30.69 19.43
N ILE A 72 -0.16 30.77 18.15
CA ILE A 72 -0.51 29.78 17.12
C ILE A 72 0.16 28.45 17.47
N ASN A 73 1.47 28.43 17.72
CA ASN A 73 2.22 27.24 18.09
C ASN A 73 1.66 26.57 19.34
N LYS A 74 1.34 27.34 20.39
CA LYS A 74 0.74 26.82 21.61
C LYS A 74 -0.65 26.24 21.37
N LYS A 75 -1.49 26.91 20.57
CA LYS A 75 -2.85 26.45 20.23
C LYS A 75 -2.83 25.18 19.37
N TYR A 76 -2.00 25.15 18.33
CA TYR A 76 -1.88 24.00 17.43
C TYR A 76 -1.19 22.83 18.10
N LYS A 77 -0.11 23.05 18.88
CA LYS A 77 0.53 22.00 19.68
C LYS A 77 -0.46 21.34 20.63
N LEU A 78 -1.29 22.13 21.33
CA LEU A 78 -2.34 21.61 22.20
C LEU A 78 -3.42 20.82 21.41
N GLN A 79 -3.75 21.24 20.20
CA GLN A 79 -4.67 20.50 19.33
C GLN A 79 -4.06 19.20 18.80
N LEU A 80 -2.78 19.21 18.43
CA LEU A 80 -2.04 18.03 17.99
C LEU A 80 -1.85 17.03 19.12
N GLU A 81 -1.51 17.47 20.32
CA GLU A 81 -1.44 16.62 21.51
C GLU A 81 -2.80 15.99 21.84
N LYS A 82 -3.90 16.75 21.69
CA LYS A 82 -5.27 16.20 21.83
C LYS A 82 -5.58 15.16 20.76
N ILE A 83 -5.24 15.42 19.50
CA ILE A 83 -5.48 14.49 18.38
C ILE A 83 -4.62 13.23 18.55
N SER A 84 -3.33 13.36 18.87
CA SER A 84 -2.41 12.25 19.11
C SER A 84 -2.90 11.37 20.25
N LYS A 85 -3.29 11.96 21.38
CA LYS A 85 -3.83 11.23 22.53
C LYS A 85 -5.14 10.49 22.19
N LEU A 86 -6.03 11.13 21.44
CA LEU A 86 -7.26 10.49 20.94
C LEU A 86 -6.96 9.33 19.99
N LEU A 87 -5.94 9.46 19.14
CA LEU A 87 -5.51 8.40 18.22
C LEU A 87 -4.88 7.23 18.98
N GLU A 88 -4.01 7.48 19.96
CA GLU A 88 -3.40 6.45 20.81
C GLU A 88 -4.45 5.68 21.61
N GLU A 89 -5.39 6.37 22.25
CA GLU A 89 -6.51 5.75 22.97
C GLU A 89 -7.37 4.89 22.04
N ARG A 90 -7.57 5.35 20.79
CA ARG A 90 -8.35 4.62 19.78
C ARG A 90 -7.60 3.41 19.23
N ILE A 91 -6.30 3.53 18.93
CA ILE A 91 -5.44 2.41 18.51
C ILE A 91 -5.46 1.34 19.60
N LYS A 92 -5.28 1.72 20.87
CA LYS A 92 -5.32 0.81 22.01
C LYS A 92 -6.67 0.08 22.12
N LYS A 93 -7.79 0.81 21.96
CA LYS A 93 -9.14 0.23 21.94
C LYS A 93 -9.34 -0.73 20.76
N TYR A 94 -8.81 -0.40 19.57
CA TYR A 94 -8.91 -1.26 18.39
C TYR A 94 -8.06 -2.52 18.51
N SER A 95 -6.86 -2.45 19.09
CA SER A 95 -6.03 -3.63 19.38
C SER A 95 -6.78 -4.62 20.28
N GLN A 96 -7.51 -4.13 21.30
CA GLN A 96 -8.33 -4.96 22.19
C GLN A 96 -9.55 -5.59 21.50
N ILE A 97 -10.19 -4.87 20.57
CA ILE A 97 -11.33 -5.38 19.78
C ILE A 97 -10.87 -6.44 18.77
N ILE A 98 -9.68 -6.25 18.17
CA ILE A 98 -9.08 -7.20 17.23
C ILE A 98 -8.67 -8.50 17.94
N GLU A 99 -8.24 -8.42 19.21
CA GLU A 99 -7.93 -9.60 20.03
C GLU A 99 -9.18 -10.42 20.42
N THR A 100 -10.36 -9.79 20.44
CA THR A 100 -11.58 -10.40 20.98
C THR A 100 -12.58 -10.90 19.92
N GLN A 101 -12.16 -10.98 18.64
CA GLN A 101 -12.99 -11.29 17.47
C GLN A 101 -14.23 -12.18 17.74
N LYS A 102 -15.40 -11.53 17.78
CA LYS A 102 -16.64 -12.01 17.17
C LYS A 102 -17.59 -10.82 16.95
N GLN A 103 -17.84 -10.57 15.66
CA GLN A 103 -18.78 -9.61 15.06
C GLN A 103 -18.40 -8.13 15.06
N LEU A 104 -18.24 -7.57 13.86
CA LEU A 104 -18.38 -6.14 13.59
C LEU A 104 -19.07 -5.98 12.22
N PRO A 105 -20.21 -5.27 12.13
CA PRO A 105 -20.30 -4.17 11.16
C PRO A 105 -21.46 -3.16 11.38
N GLU A 106 -21.27 -2.06 12.13
CA GLU A 106 -22.11 -0.85 11.95
C GLU A 106 -21.37 0.43 12.38
N GLU A 107 -20.72 0.41 13.55
CA GLU A 107 -19.94 1.55 14.05
C GLU A 107 -18.72 1.89 13.18
N ILE A 108 -18.09 0.91 12.53
CA ILE A 108 -16.98 1.15 11.59
C ILE A 108 -17.42 2.02 10.41
N SER A 109 -18.64 1.82 9.90
CA SER A 109 -19.16 2.56 8.74
C SER A 109 -19.38 4.03 9.10
N ASN A 110 -20.05 4.28 10.22
CA ASN A 110 -20.32 5.64 10.72
C ASN A 110 -19.03 6.38 11.07
N THR A 111 -18.07 5.72 11.71
CA THR A 111 -16.79 6.33 12.09
C THR A 111 -15.95 6.74 10.87
N THR A 112 -15.98 5.93 9.81
CA THR A 112 -15.22 6.23 8.58
C THR A 112 -15.87 7.40 7.82
N LYS A 113 -17.21 7.47 7.85
CA LYS A 113 -17.97 8.58 7.31
C LYS A 113 -17.67 9.90 8.03
N THR A 114 -17.63 9.89 9.36
CA THR A 114 -17.30 11.09 10.15
C THR A 114 -15.88 11.60 9.89
N LEU A 115 -14.90 10.70 9.72
CA LEU A 115 -13.52 11.07 9.42
C LEU A 115 -13.40 11.72 8.03
N ILE A 116 -14.10 11.17 7.03
CA ILE A 116 -14.17 11.74 5.68
C ILE A 116 -14.85 13.12 5.72
N GLU A 117 -15.95 13.27 6.46
CA GLU A 117 -16.66 14.55 6.62
C GLU A 117 -15.80 15.62 7.34
N GLU A 118 -14.98 15.23 8.33
CA GLU A 118 -14.03 16.14 8.99
C GLU A 118 -12.87 16.54 8.06
N MET A 119 -12.41 15.62 7.21
CA MET A 119 -11.41 15.91 6.18
C MET A 119 -11.96 16.81 5.07
N GLU A 120 -13.23 16.65 4.68
CA GLU A 120 -13.92 17.54 3.76
C GLU A 120 -14.08 18.95 4.36
N LYS A 121 -14.35 19.07 5.66
CA LYS A 121 -14.35 20.37 6.37
C LYS A 121 -12.97 21.03 6.39
N LEU A 122 -11.90 20.25 6.52
CA LEU A 122 -10.52 20.76 6.40
C LEU A 122 -10.18 21.17 4.96
N TYR A 123 -10.77 20.50 3.98
CA TYR A 123 -10.69 20.84 2.55
C TYR A 123 -11.36 22.18 2.23
N GLU A 124 -12.51 22.45 2.87
CA GLU A 124 -13.22 23.73 2.79
C GLU A 124 -12.42 24.89 3.39
N LEU A 125 -11.53 24.61 4.35
CA LEU A 125 -10.65 25.59 5.00
C LEU A 125 -9.39 25.93 4.17
N GLY A 126 -9.12 25.22 3.05
CA GLY A 126 -8.04 25.60 2.14
C GLY A 126 -7.79 24.57 1.03
N THR A 127 -8.08 24.94 -0.22
CA THR A 127 -7.82 24.15 -1.44
C THR A 127 -6.34 23.76 -1.60
N GLN A 128 -5.42 24.51 -0.99
CA GLN A 128 -3.98 24.30 -1.06
C GLN A 128 -3.45 23.03 -0.38
N TYR A 129 -4.23 22.31 0.44
CA TYR A 129 -3.76 21.10 1.14
C TYR A 129 -4.36 19.80 0.62
N SER A 130 -5.32 19.90 -0.29
CA SER A 130 -5.98 18.77 -0.94
C SER A 130 -5.00 17.80 -1.61
N TRP A 131 -4.00 18.33 -2.32
CA TRP A 131 -3.05 17.53 -3.07
C TRP A 131 -2.12 16.71 -2.18
N VAL A 132 -1.76 17.21 -0.99
CA VAL A 132 -0.91 16.49 -0.02
C VAL A 132 -1.61 15.22 0.46
N ILE A 133 -2.91 15.33 0.77
CA ILE A 133 -3.74 14.20 1.19
C ILE A 133 -3.79 13.16 0.07
N TYR A 134 -4.15 13.58 -1.14
CA TYR A 134 -4.27 12.64 -2.26
C TYR A 134 -2.94 12.05 -2.71
N GLU A 135 -1.83 12.78 -2.56
CA GLU A 135 -0.48 12.25 -2.80
C GLU A 135 -0.17 11.11 -1.84
N LYS A 136 -0.41 11.31 -0.54
CA LYS A 136 -0.20 10.26 0.47
C LYS A 136 -1.13 9.07 0.23
N LEU A 137 -2.41 9.32 0.00
CA LEU A 137 -3.39 8.27 -0.35
C LEU A 137 -2.97 7.49 -1.60
N PHE A 138 -2.42 8.16 -2.60
CA PHE A 138 -1.92 7.50 -3.81
C PHE A 138 -0.74 6.57 -3.49
N ILE A 139 0.26 7.07 -2.75
CA ILE A 139 1.43 6.27 -2.39
C ILE A 139 1.01 5.03 -1.58
N ASP A 140 0.17 5.23 -0.58
CA ASP A 140 -0.18 4.19 0.37
C ASP A 140 -1.16 3.16 -0.21
N LEU A 141 -2.06 3.58 -1.09
CA LEU A 141 -2.94 2.67 -1.82
C LEU A 141 -2.13 1.74 -2.75
N TYR A 142 -1.12 2.26 -3.45
CA TYR A 142 -0.22 1.43 -4.26
C TYR A 142 0.59 0.46 -3.37
N GLN A 143 1.12 0.93 -2.24
CA GLN A 143 1.84 0.08 -1.28
C GLN A 143 0.94 -1.00 -0.66
N SER A 144 -0.33 -0.70 -0.43
CA SER A 144 -1.34 -1.66 0.04
C SER A 144 -1.59 -2.74 -0.99
N PHE A 145 -1.64 -2.38 -2.27
CA PHE A 145 -1.77 -3.32 -3.36
C PHE A 145 -0.56 -4.25 -3.46
N GLU A 146 0.67 -3.73 -3.37
CA GLU A 146 1.88 -4.57 -3.31
C GLU A 146 1.85 -5.52 -2.11
N SER A 147 1.40 -5.03 -0.95
CA SER A 147 1.25 -5.84 0.26
C SER A 147 0.20 -6.95 0.09
N LEU A 148 -0.91 -6.67 -0.60
CA LEU A 148 -1.92 -7.67 -0.95
C LEU A 148 -1.32 -8.77 -1.83
N LEU A 149 -0.61 -8.39 -2.91
CA LEU A 149 0.05 -9.34 -3.80
C LEU A 149 1.07 -10.19 -3.04
N PHE A 150 1.88 -9.54 -2.19
CA PHE A 150 2.87 -10.19 -1.35
C PHE A 150 2.23 -11.25 -0.45
N ASN A 151 1.18 -10.87 0.29
CA ASN A 151 0.53 -11.78 1.24
C ASN A 151 -0.11 -12.98 0.54
N GLN A 152 -0.81 -12.76 -0.58
CA GLN A 152 -1.41 -13.87 -1.32
C GLN A 152 -0.36 -14.83 -1.89
N LEU A 153 0.70 -14.29 -2.50
CA LEU A 153 1.78 -15.10 -3.06
C LEU A 153 2.59 -15.81 -1.96
N LYS A 154 2.81 -15.17 -0.80
CA LYS A 154 3.45 -15.78 0.37
C LYS A 154 2.66 -17.01 0.84
N ILE A 155 1.34 -16.92 0.97
CA ILE A 155 0.49 -18.04 1.37
C ILE A 155 0.63 -19.22 0.39
N ILE A 156 0.59 -18.94 -0.91
CA ILE A 156 0.77 -19.95 -1.95
C ILE A 156 2.16 -20.57 -1.86
N CYS A 157 3.21 -19.75 -1.77
CA CYS A 157 4.60 -20.21 -1.74
C CYS A 157 4.93 -21.02 -0.48
N VAL A 158 4.41 -20.64 0.70
CA VAL A 158 4.55 -21.46 1.92
C VAL A 158 3.85 -22.81 1.75
N SER A 159 2.72 -22.85 1.06
CA SER A 159 1.95 -24.08 0.83
C SER A 159 2.53 -24.97 -0.26
N MET A 160 3.15 -24.37 -1.28
CA MET A 160 3.62 -24.99 -2.52
C MET A 160 4.95 -24.34 -2.97
N PRO A 161 6.05 -24.55 -2.24
CA PRO A 161 7.31 -23.83 -2.46
C PRO A 161 7.96 -24.12 -3.81
N ASN A 162 7.82 -25.32 -4.35
CA ASN A 162 8.36 -25.73 -5.65
C ASN A 162 7.83 -24.92 -6.84
N LEU A 163 6.75 -24.14 -6.67
CA LEU A 163 6.29 -23.20 -7.69
C LEU A 163 7.27 -22.02 -7.86
N PHE A 164 7.91 -21.58 -6.77
CA PHE A 164 8.74 -20.37 -6.71
C PHE A 164 10.24 -20.63 -6.61
N PHE A 165 10.63 -21.81 -6.13
CA PHE A 165 12.01 -22.26 -6.06
C PHE A 165 12.25 -23.27 -7.18
N ASP A 166 13.24 -22.97 -8.03
CA ASP A 166 13.69 -23.88 -9.08
C ASP A 166 14.56 -24.96 -8.40
N GLU A 167 14.32 -26.25 -8.63
CA GLU A 167 15.08 -27.33 -7.96
C GLU A 167 16.59 -27.26 -8.24
N GLU A 168 16.97 -26.76 -9.41
CA GLU A 168 18.36 -26.58 -9.83
C GLU A 168 19.04 -25.36 -9.20
N LYS A 169 18.28 -24.40 -8.67
CA LYS A 169 18.85 -23.19 -8.05
C LYS A 169 18.98 -23.39 -6.54
N LYS A 170 20.21 -23.29 -6.05
CA LYS A 170 20.51 -23.30 -4.62
C LYS A 170 19.71 -22.21 -3.91
N VAL A 171 18.91 -22.61 -2.92
CA VAL A 171 18.25 -21.70 -2.00
C VAL A 171 19.31 -21.09 -1.10
N THR A 172 19.51 -19.78 -1.18
CA THR A 172 20.46 -19.05 -0.34
C THR A 172 19.76 -18.50 0.88
N ALA A 173 20.29 -18.81 2.07
CA ALA A 173 19.90 -18.18 3.32
C ALA A 173 21.13 -17.48 3.91
N ALA A 174 20.93 -16.30 4.53
CA ALA A 174 22.02 -15.63 5.20
C ALA A 174 22.44 -16.46 6.43
N TYR A 175 23.73 -16.46 6.75
CA TYR A 175 24.25 -17.23 7.88
C TYR A 175 23.58 -16.80 9.19
N GLU A 176 23.35 -15.51 9.36
CA GLU A 176 22.67 -14.90 10.50
C GLU A 176 21.23 -15.42 10.64
N ASP A 177 20.52 -15.58 9.51
CA ASP A 177 19.15 -16.12 9.51
C ASP A 177 19.12 -17.57 9.99
N ILE A 178 20.20 -18.33 9.80
CA ILE A 178 20.29 -19.74 10.24
C ILE A 178 20.62 -19.80 11.74
N PHE A 179 21.57 -18.99 12.21
CA PHE A 179 22.08 -19.07 13.58
C PHE A 179 21.20 -18.37 14.61
N LEU A 180 20.57 -17.25 14.25
CA LEU A 180 19.69 -16.51 15.15
C LEU A 180 18.31 -17.17 15.28
N ASN A 181 17.91 -17.97 14.31
CA ASN A 181 16.58 -18.57 14.28
C ASN A 181 16.61 -20.05 14.65
N ARG A 182 16.17 -20.34 15.88
CA ARG A 182 16.11 -21.71 16.42
C ARG A 182 15.09 -22.63 15.75
N ASN A 183 14.33 -22.14 14.77
CA ASN A 183 13.22 -22.86 14.15
C ASN A 183 13.30 -22.84 12.61
N ILE A 184 13.46 -24.02 12.02
CA ILE A 184 13.45 -24.25 10.56
C ILE A 184 12.19 -23.66 9.89
N LYS A 185 11.05 -23.67 10.59
CA LYS A 185 9.81 -23.07 10.09
C LYS A 185 9.95 -21.56 9.88
N PHE A 186 10.57 -20.87 10.83
CA PHE A 186 10.79 -19.43 10.74
C PHE A 186 11.80 -19.09 9.64
N LEU A 187 12.87 -19.88 9.53
CA LEU A 187 13.84 -19.76 8.43
C LEU A 187 13.16 -19.92 7.05
N LYS A 188 12.26 -20.90 6.91
CA LYS A 188 11.45 -21.06 5.68
C LYS A 188 10.61 -19.83 5.38
N GLU A 189 9.99 -19.22 6.39
CA GLU A 189 9.20 -18.01 6.21
C GLU A 189 10.08 -16.86 5.71
N ILE A 190 11.25 -16.61 6.31
CA ILE A 190 12.20 -15.58 5.85
C ILE A 190 12.60 -15.78 4.39
N ILE A 191 12.98 -17.00 4.01
CA ILE A 191 13.40 -17.32 2.64
C ILE A 191 12.26 -17.06 1.66
N VAL A 192 11.03 -17.48 2.00
CA VAL A 192 9.84 -17.20 1.18
C VAL A 192 9.60 -15.70 1.08
N GLU A 193 9.65 -14.95 2.19
CA GLU A 193 9.45 -13.51 2.15
C GLU A 193 10.44 -12.79 1.24
N LYS A 194 11.74 -13.13 1.34
CA LYS A 194 12.78 -12.58 0.46
C LYS A 194 12.44 -12.87 -1.00
N LYS A 195 12.08 -14.11 -1.32
CA LYS A 195 11.76 -14.52 -2.69
C LYS A 195 10.55 -13.79 -3.28
N ILE A 196 9.50 -13.59 -2.49
CA ILE A 196 8.29 -12.91 -2.95
C ILE A 196 8.50 -11.40 -3.03
N LYS A 197 9.25 -10.80 -2.09
CA LYS A 197 9.68 -9.39 -2.20
C LYS A 197 10.49 -9.15 -3.45
N GLU A 198 11.49 -9.99 -3.74
CA GLU A 198 12.24 -9.94 -4.99
C GLU A 198 11.32 -10.03 -6.20
N LEU A 199 10.37 -10.98 -6.22
CA LEU A 199 9.43 -11.12 -7.34
C LEU A 199 8.61 -9.84 -7.57
N ILE A 200 8.14 -9.17 -6.51
CA ILE A 200 7.31 -7.97 -6.64
C ILE A 200 8.17 -6.74 -6.99
N GLN A 201 9.29 -6.54 -6.30
CA GLN A 201 10.10 -5.31 -6.40
C GLN A 201 11.08 -5.31 -7.59
N SER A 202 11.62 -6.47 -7.99
CA SER A 202 12.59 -6.55 -9.10
C SER A 202 11.95 -6.41 -10.48
N ASN A 203 10.62 -6.49 -10.56
CA ASN A 203 9.91 -6.53 -11.80
C ASN A 203 9.14 -5.23 -12.00
N ASN A 204 9.19 -4.70 -13.22
CA ASN A 204 8.13 -3.78 -13.60
C ASN A 204 6.78 -4.49 -13.50
N THR A 205 5.77 -3.74 -13.05
CA THR A 205 4.41 -4.26 -12.83
C THR A 205 3.84 -4.93 -14.08
N TYR A 206 4.27 -4.48 -15.26
CA TYR A 206 3.91 -5.07 -16.55
C TYR A 206 4.34 -6.56 -16.66
N ASN A 207 5.57 -6.90 -16.30
CA ASN A 207 6.08 -8.28 -16.35
C ASN A 207 5.76 -9.11 -15.11
N LEU A 208 5.41 -8.47 -13.98
CA LEU A 208 5.11 -9.13 -12.71
C LEU A 208 4.04 -10.21 -12.89
N PHE A 209 2.90 -9.86 -13.49
CA PHE A 209 1.77 -10.78 -13.64
C PHE A 209 2.10 -11.95 -14.57
N LYS A 210 2.84 -11.72 -15.65
CA LYS A 210 3.31 -12.79 -16.54
C LYS A 210 4.24 -13.77 -15.80
N LYS A 211 5.12 -13.27 -14.93
CA LYS A 211 5.96 -14.14 -14.09
C LYS A 211 5.12 -14.93 -13.09
N ILE A 212 4.10 -14.32 -12.49
CA ILE A 212 3.18 -15.02 -11.60
C ILE A 212 2.42 -16.12 -12.36
N GLU A 213 1.87 -15.83 -13.54
CA GLU A 213 1.21 -16.83 -14.40
C GLU A 213 2.10 -18.04 -14.66
N ASN A 214 3.35 -17.81 -15.07
CA ASN A 214 4.31 -18.88 -15.33
C ASN A 214 4.66 -19.68 -14.08
N ARG A 215 4.75 -19.02 -12.92
CA ARG A 215 5.04 -19.68 -11.64
C ARG A 215 3.87 -20.53 -11.16
N LEU A 216 2.64 -20.06 -11.36
CA LEU A 216 1.42 -20.74 -10.91
C LEU A 216 0.84 -21.75 -11.93
N GLY A 217 1.28 -21.69 -13.19
CA GLY A 217 0.76 -22.54 -14.26
C GLY A 217 -0.69 -22.20 -14.66
N ILE A 218 -1.08 -20.92 -14.53
CA ILE A 218 -2.44 -20.44 -14.85
C ILE A 218 -2.38 -19.16 -15.68
N LYS A 219 -3.51 -18.79 -16.28
CA LYS A 219 -3.72 -17.48 -16.91
C LYS A 219 -4.62 -16.62 -16.04
N LEU A 220 -4.14 -15.44 -15.65
CA LEU A 220 -4.86 -14.47 -14.84
C LEU A 220 -5.90 -13.70 -15.65
N LYS A 221 -5.72 -13.62 -16.99
CA LYS A 221 -6.60 -12.92 -17.93
C LYS A 221 -6.83 -11.44 -17.57
N ILE A 222 -5.79 -10.77 -17.06
CA ILE A 222 -5.83 -9.32 -16.83
C ILE A 222 -5.78 -8.63 -18.20
N PRO A 223 -6.75 -7.76 -18.54
CA PRO A 223 -6.70 -6.96 -19.77
C PRO A 223 -5.39 -6.19 -19.91
N GLU A 224 -4.83 -6.16 -21.12
CA GLU A 224 -3.57 -5.46 -21.40
C GLU A 224 -3.63 -3.98 -20.99
N LYS A 225 -4.75 -3.31 -21.26
CA LYS A 225 -4.99 -1.93 -20.82
C LYS A 225 -4.84 -1.74 -19.30
N LEU A 226 -5.34 -2.67 -18.48
CA LEU A 226 -5.17 -2.57 -17.02
C LEU A 226 -3.71 -2.79 -16.61
N LEU A 227 -2.95 -3.63 -17.33
CA LEU A 227 -1.52 -3.84 -17.09
C LEU A 227 -0.71 -2.57 -17.40
N GLU A 228 -1.06 -1.88 -18.49
CA GLU A 228 -0.47 -0.57 -18.83
C GLU A 228 -0.81 0.47 -17.77
N GLU A 229 -2.08 0.57 -17.36
CA GLU A 229 -2.55 1.55 -16.39
C GLU A 229 -1.92 1.36 -15.00
N ILE A 230 -1.81 0.12 -14.50
CA ILE A 230 -1.13 -0.15 -13.22
C ILE A 230 0.38 0.07 -13.31
N TYR A 231 0.98 -0.17 -14.48
CA TYR A 231 2.38 0.16 -14.72
C TYR A 231 2.61 1.67 -14.68
N VAL A 232 1.76 2.45 -15.36
CA VAL A 232 1.78 3.92 -15.30
C VAL A 232 1.59 4.41 -13.86
N ALA A 233 0.67 3.82 -13.10
CA ALA A 233 0.46 4.17 -11.69
C ALA A 233 1.72 3.91 -10.83
N SER A 234 2.41 2.78 -11.05
CA SER A 234 3.71 2.49 -10.42
C SER A 234 4.74 3.58 -10.70
N LYS A 235 4.81 4.04 -11.96
CA LYS A 235 5.74 5.11 -12.37
C LYS A 235 5.37 6.46 -11.76
N LYS A 236 4.08 6.79 -11.68
CA LYS A 236 3.59 7.99 -10.99
C LYS A 236 3.92 7.95 -9.49
N ARG A 237 3.76 6.80 -8.83
CA ARG A 237 4.17 6.61 -7.42
C ARG A 237 5.65 6.91 -7.22
N ASN A 238 6.51 6.43 -8.11
CA ASN A 238 7.95 6.71 -8.02
C ASN A 238 8.28 8.19 -8.21
N ILE A 239 7.57 8.88 -9.11
CA ILE A 239 7.73 10.33 -9.31
C ILE A 239 7.25 11.13 -8.08
N LEU A 240 6.14 10.73 -7.45
CA LEU A 240 5.69 11.36 -6.20
C LEU A 240 6.72 11.18 -5.08
N VAL A 241 7.23 9.96 -4.89
CA VAL A 241 8.17 9.65 -3.79
C VAL A 241 9.56 10.24 -3.99
N HIS A 242 10.10 10.20 -5.21
CA HIS A 242 11.51 10.51 -5.46
C HIS A 242 11.76 11.84 -6.18
N ASN A 243 10.75 12.40 -6.85
CA ASN A 243 10.89 13.61 -7.67
C ASN A 243 9.92 14.71 -7.27
N ASN A 244 9.38 14.67 -6.05
CA ASN A 244 8.41 15.64 -5.55
C ASN A 244 7.20 15.84 -6.51
N GLY A 245 6.80 14.79 -7.22
CA GLY A 245 5.69 14.83 -8.18
C GLY A 245 6.02 15.44 -9.54
N ILE A 246 7.27 15.83 -9.82
CA ILE A 246 7.68 16.45 -11.09
C ILE A 246 8.16 15.41 -12.10
N ILE A 247 7.56 15.43 -13.28
CA ILE A 247 7.84 14.49 -14.37
C ILE A 247 9.24 14.74 -14.94
N ASN A 248 10.04 13.67 -15.06
CA ASN A 248 11.37 13.73 -15.63
C ASN A 248 11.49 12.88 -16.91
N ASN A 249 12.64 12.97 -17.57
CA ASN A 249 12.93 12.21 -18.79
C ASN A 249 12.95 10.68 -18.54
N ILE A 250 13.27 10.23 -17.33
CA ILE A 250 13.27 8.80 -16.97
C ILE A 250 11.86 8.25 -17.07
N TYR A 251 10.87 8.92 -16.49
CA TYR A 251 9.47 8.53 -16.57
C TYR A 251 8.99 8.38 -18.02
N ILE A 252 9.23 9.38 -18.87
CA ILE A 252 8.83 9.35 -20.29
C ILE A 252 9.52 8.20 -21.04
N LYS A 253 10.82 7.99 -20.81
CA LYS A 253 11.56 6.87 -21.42
C LYS A 253 11.03 5.52 -20.98
N GLU A 254 10.65 5.35 -19.72
CA GLU A 254 10.10 4.10 -19.22
C GLU A 254 8.75 3.75 -19.84
N LEU A 255 7.85 4.73 -20.04
CA LEU A 255 6.58 4.49 -20.72
C LEU A 255 6.77 4.12 -22.20
N LYS A 256 7.68 4.81 -22.90
CA LYS A 256 8.01 4.52 -24.31
C LYS A 256 8.52 3.11 -24.54
N LYS A 257 9.22 2.48 -23.57
CA LYS A 257 9.68 1.08 -23.68
C LYS A 257 8.53 0.08 -23.89
N TYR A 258 7.32 0.45 -23.47
CA TYR A 258 6.12 -0.36 -23.58
C TYR A 258 5.11 0.20 -24.58
N GLY A 259 5.49 1.20 -25.39
CA GLY A 259 4.56 1.84 -26.34
C GLY A 259 3.45 2.66 -25.67
N ILE A 260 3.57 2.95 -24.38
CA ILE A 260 2.54 3.67 -23.61
C ILE A 260 2.74 5.18 -23.79
N SER A 261 1.70 5.88 -24.24
CA SER A 261 1.69 7.34 -24.33
C SER A 261 1.53 7.98 -22.96
N SER A 262 2.30 9.04 -22.69
CA SER A 262 2.11 9.83 -21.47
C SER A 262 1.09 10.95 -21.68
N GLU A 263 0.24 11.18 -20.68
CA GLU A 263 -0.61 12.37 -20.57
C GLU A 263 0.16 13.61 -20.07
N TYR A 264 1.44 13.45 -19.71
CA TYR A 264 2.28 14.48 -19.12
C TYR A 264 3.53 14.76 -19.98
N GLN A 265 4.00 16.00 -19.92
CA GLN A 265 5.27 16.45 -20.46
C GLN A 265 6.34 16.53 -19.36
N ILE A 266 7.59 16.70 -19.77
CA ILE A 266 8.70 16.90 -18.83
C ILE A 266 8.46 18.21 -18.08
N ASN A 267 8.74 18.21 -16.77
CA ASN A 267 8.47 19.29 -15.81
C ASN A 267 7.01 19.50 -15.42
N ASP A 268 6.06 18.76 -16.00
CA ASP A 268 4.69 18.77 -15.49
C ASP A 268 4.64 18.23 -14.05
N SER A 269 3.70 18.74 -13.26
CA SER A 269 3.45 18.29 -11.90
C SER A 269 2.25 17.34 -11.84
N ILE A 270 2.46 16.11 -11.36
CA ILE A 270 1.36 15.16 -11.08
C ILE A 270 0.43 15.71 -9.99
N LYS A 271 0.96 16.56 -9.09
CA LYS A 271 0.23 17.11 -7.93
C LYS A 271 -0.99 17.93 -8.33
N GLU A 272 -0.98 18.54 -9.50
CA GLU A 272 -2.12 19.31 -10.03
C GLU A 272 -3.34 18.44 -10.36
N ARG A 273 -3.11 17.15 -10.66
CA ARG A 273 -4.16 16.19 -11.05
C ARG A 273 -4.27 15.01 -10.09
N ILE A 274 -3.61 15.08 -8.92
CA ILE A 274 -3.40 13.93 -8.04
C ILE A 274 -4.70 13.31 -7.54
N LYS A 275 -5.76 14.09 -7.32
CA LYS A 275 -7.09 13.59 -6.96
C LYS A 275 -7.66 12.68 -8.05
N THR A 276 -7.58 13.11 -9.30
CA THR A 276 -8.01 12.33 -10.46
C THR A 276 -7.16 11.08 -10.63
N GLU A 277 -5.84 11.21 -10.45
CA GLU A 277 -4.91 10.08 -10.51
C GLU A 277 -5.16 9.04 -9.42
N TYR A 278 -5.43 9.48 -8.20
CA TYR A 278 -5.82 8.62 -7.08
C TYR A 278 -7.09 7.83 -7.40
N ASN A 279 -8.13 8.50 -7.90
CA ASN A 279 -9.39 7.84 -8.24
C ASN A 279 -9.23 6.83 -9.38
N LYS A 280 -8.46 7.18 -10.44
CA LYS A 280 -8.11 6.25 -11.52
C LYS A 280 -7.40 5.02 -10.94
N MET A 281 -6.34 5.22 -10.17
CA MET A 281 -5.54 4.14 -9.60
C MET A 281 -6.35 3.24 -8.66
N ARG A 282 -7.23 3.82 -7.83
CA ARG A 282 -8.14 3.07 -6.95
C ARG A 282 -8.98 2.08 -7.73
N ASN A 283 -9.61 2.51 -8.82
CA ASN A 283 -10.46 1.65 -9.62
C ASN A 283 -9.64 0.52 -10.26
N ILE A 284 -8.46 0.85 -10.81
CA ILE A 284 -7.55 -0.13 -11.43
C ILE A 284 -7.10 -1.18 -10.41
N ILE A 285 -6.67 -0.76 -9.22
CA ILE A 285 -6.19 -1.67 -8.17
C ILE A 285 -7.30 -2.61 -7.71
N VAL A 286 -8.52 -2.10 -7.51
CA VAL A 286 -9.67 -2.94 -7.12
C VAL A 286 -9.95 -3.99 -8.19
N GLU A 287 -10.01 -3.59 -9.46
CA GLU A 287 -10.28 -4.51 -10.56
C GLU A 287 -9.19 -5.58 -10.72
N ILE A 288 -7.91 -5.18 -10.69
CA ILE A 288 -6.79 -6.13 -10.76
C ILE A 288 -6.77 -7.06 -9.56
N ALA A 289 -7.00 -6.55 -8.34
CA ALA A 289 -7.04 -7.38 -7.14
C ALA A 289 -8.16 -8.42 -7.21
N ASP A 290 -9.34 -8.04 -7.70
CA ASP A 290 -10.46 -8.95 -7.91
C ASP A 290 -10.16 -10.01 -8.97
N ILE A 291 -9.62 -9.61 -10.13
CA ILE A 291 -9.21 -10.55 -11.18
C ILE A 291 -8.16 -11.53 -10.64
N PHE A 292 -7.14 -11.01 -9.96
CA PHE A 292 -6.05 -11.80 -9.39
C PHE A 292 -6.56 -12.83 -8.38
N HIS A 293 -7.35 -12.38 -7.40
CA HIS A 293 -7.91 -13.24 -6.37
C HIS A 293 -8.86 -14.31 -6.95
N ASN A 294 -9.74 -13.91 -7.87
CA ASN A 294 -10.68 -14.82 -8.50
C ASN A 294 -9.98 -15.85 -9.38
N SER A 295 -8.97 -15.44 -10.14
CA SER A 295 -8.19 -16.34 -11.00
C SER A 295 -7.42 -17.37 -10.18
N ILE A 296 -6.81 -16.98 -9.05
CA ILE A 296 -6.17 -17.92 -8.12
C ILE A 296 -7.20 -18.89 -7.53
N THR A 297 -8.31 -18.36 -7.01
CA THR A 297 -9.31 -19.17 -6.29
C THR A 297 -10.01 -20.17 -7.21
N LYS A 298 -10.42 -19.75 -8.41
CA LYS A 298 -11.07 -20.62 -9.41
C LYS A 298 -10.12 -21.71 -9.92
N ASN A 299 -8.85 -21.39 -10.10
CA ASN A 299 -7.85 -22.32 -10.64
C ASN A 299 -7.03 -23.04 -9.55
N LEU A 300 -7.44 -22.99 -8.28
CA LEU A 300 -6.64 -23.54 -7.18
C LEU A 300 -6.33 -25.04 -7.35
N LYS A 301 -7.28 -25.82 -7.87
CA LYS A 301 -7.05 -27.25 -8.19
C LYS A 301 -5.96 -27.43 -9.24
N GLN A 302 -5.97 -26.60 -10.29
CA GLN A 302 -4.95 -26.62 -11.34
C GLN A 302 -3.58 -26.25 -10.78
N ILE A 303 -3.50 -25.19 -9.97
CA ILE A 303 -2.25 -24.77 -9.31
C ILE A 303 -1.68 -25.92 -8.45
N ILE A 304 -2.53 -26.60 -7.67
CA ILE A 304 -2.12 -27.73 -6.83
C ILE A 304 -1.64 -28.93 -7.66
N ASN A 305 -2.20 -29.16 -8.84
CA ASN A 305 -1.76 -30.23 -9.71
C ASN A 305 -0.45 -29.86 -10.42
N TYR A 306 -0.32 -28.61 -10.87
CA TYR A 306 0.89 -28.08 -11.48
C TYR A 306 2.08 -28.11 -10.50
N SER A 307 1.84 -27.80 -9.21
CA SER A 307 2.85 -27.94 -8.15
C SER A 307 3.15 -29.39 -7.76
N LYS A 308 2.59 -30.41 -8.40
CA LYS A 308 3.02 -31.81 -8.20
C LYS A 308 3.79 -32.34 -9.39
N SER A 309 3.61 -31.72 -10.56
CA SER A 309 4.31 -32.08 -11.79
C SER A 309 5.64 -31.33 -11.98
N LYS A 310 5.86 -30.27 -11.20
CA LYS A 310 7.15 -29.61 -11.02
C LYS A 310 7.88 -30.24 -9.85
#